data_AF-A0A4Q9XXS1-F1
#
_entry.id   AF-A0A4Q9XXS1-F1
#
_cell.length_a   1.000
_cell.length_b   1.000
_cell.length_c   1.000
_cell.angle_alpha   90.00
_cell.angle_beta   90.00
_cell.angle_gamma   90.00
#
_symmetry.space_group_name_H-M   'P 1'
#
loop_
_entity.id
_entity.type
_entity.pdbx_description
1 polymer ?
#
loop_
_entity_poly.entity_id
_entity_poly.type
_entity_poly.pdbx_seq_one_letter_code
_entity_poly.pdbx_strand_id
1 'polypeptide(L)'
;MKEVSAPKGYQLADTVIVTSTNFDSKGAVIKIIDKIEKTSVSGTKTWTDNNNQDGIRPSSITVNLLANGQQVASKKVSASDNWQYSFDNLAAYANGQKITYTVTEDAVAGYTSTVDGYNITNTHNPTTPKEPQVANNGNKVTPKDFTQGKMYDKTSRLPQTGDGSSMGMMLIGLVTLLLSLGLVVISRFTI
;
A
#
# COMPACT_ATOMS: atom_id res chain seq x y z
N MET A 1 11.56 -16.64 -46.50
CA MET A 1 12.01 -17.21 -45.21
C MET A 1 11.13 -16.61 -44.12
N LYS A 2 10.72 -17.39 -43.12
CA LYS A 2 9.95 -16.92 -41.97
C LYS A 2 10.72 -17.32 -40.72
N GLU A 3 10.95 -16.39 -39.80
CA GLU A 3 11.45 -16.72 -38.48
C GLU A 3 10.36 -17.51 -37.72
N VAL A 4 10.73 -18.68 -37.20
CA VAL A 4 9.79 -19.59 -36.52
C VAL A 4 9.89 -19.53 -35.00
N SER A 5 10.92 -18.84 -34.47
CA SER A 5 11.17 -18.70 -33.04
C SER A 5 12.06 -17.50 -32.76
N ALA A 6 11.72 -16.72 -31.73
CA ALA A 6 12.60 -15.67 -31.21
C ALA A 6 13.63 -16.24 -30.22
N PRO A 7 14.81 -15.60 -30.08
CA PRO A 7 15.74 -15.86 -28.99
C PRO A 7 15.09 -15.63 -27.62
N LYS A 8 15.64 -16.24 -26.57
CA LYS A 8 15.16 -16.06 -25.20
C LYS A 8 15.21 -14.58 -24.78
N GLY A 9 14.09 -14.05 -24.29
CA GLY A 9 13.93 -12.65 -23.89
C GLY A 9 13.40 -11.72 -24.98
N TYR A 10 13.05 -12.28 -26.13
CA TYR A 10 12.48 -11.57 -27.26
C TYR A 10 11.13 -12.17 -27.66
N GLN A 11 10.22 -11.30 -28.13
CA GLN A 11 9.00 -11.68 -28.81
C GLN A 11 9.27 -11.75 -30.30
N LEU A 12 8.68 -12.75 -30.96
CA LEU A 12 8.79 -12.99 -32.40
C LEU A 12 8.44 -11.72 -33.17
N ALA A 13 9.33 -11.31 -34.07
CA ALA A 13 9.08 -10.18 -34.95
C ALA A 13 7.81 -10.37 -35.79
N ASP A 14 7.16 -9.27 -36.14
CA ASP A 14 6.04 -9.28 -37.08
C ASP A 14 6.52 -9.88 -38.41
N THR A 15 5.70 -10.75 -39.02
CA THR A 15 6.11 -11.49 -40.21
C THR A 15 6.46 -10.53 -41.36
N VAL A 16 7.73 -10.52 -41.77
CA VAL A 16 8.16 -9.77 -42.96
C VAL A 16 7.83 -10.60 -44.20
N ILE A 17 6.86 -10.13 -44.99
CA ILE A 17 6.55 -10.71 -46.30
C ILE A 17 7.59 -10.18 -47.30
N VAL A 18 8.33 -11.09 -47.92
CA VAL A 18 9.36 -10.77 -48.91
C VAL A 18 8.78 -11.03 -50.28
N THR A 19 8.65 -10.00 -51.12
CA THR A 19 8.18 -10.13 -52.51
C THR A 19 9.35 -10.07 -53.49
N SER A 20 9.14 -10.53 -54.72
CA SER A 20 10.17 -10.53 -55.78
C SER A 20 10.74 -9.13 -56.08
N THR A 21 10.01 -8.07 -55.74
CA THR A 21 10.44 -6.67 -55.84
C THR A 21 11.49 -6.25 -54.78
N ASN A 22 11.78 -7.09 -53.78
CA ASN A 22 12.77 -6.80 -52.72
C ASN A 22 14.18 -7.33 -53.03
N PHE A 23 14.39 -7.95 -54.19
CA PHE A 23 15.67 -8.53 -54.59
C PHE A 23 16.32 -7.64 -55.65
N ASP A 24 17.56 -7.22 -55.42
CA ASP A 24 18.41 -6.65 -56.47
C ASP A 24 19.33 -7.74 -57.07
N SER A 25 20.20 -7.37 -58.00
CA SER A 25 21.16 -8.30 -58.63
C SER A 25 22.20 -8.89 -57.67
N LYS A 26 22.21 -8.47 -56.40
CA LYS A 26 23.05 -8.98 -55.31
C LYS A 26 22.25 -9.75 -54.25
N GLY A 27 20.91 -9.82 -54.35
CA GLY A 27 20.01 -10.53 -53.44
C GLY A 27 19.08 -9.60 -52.65
N ALA A 28 18.40 -10.13 -51.62
CA ALA A 28 17.60 -9.34 -50.68
C ALA A 28 18.22 -9.38 -49.29
N VAL A 29 18.40 -8.23 -48.67
CA VAL A 29 18.75 -8.12 -47.24
C VAL A 29 17.47 -7.89 -46.45
N ILE A 30 17.09 -8.87 -45.64
CA ILE A 30 15.91 -8.78 -44.77
C ILE A 30 16.40 -8.50 -43.36
N LYS A 31 16.02 -7.35 -42.79
CA LYS A 31 16.27 -7.05 -41.38
C LYS A 31 15.05 -7.45 -40.56
N ILE A 32 15.20 -8.47 -39.73
CA ILE A 32 14.22 -8.87 -38.73
C ILE A 32 14.60 -8.21 -37.42
N ILE A 33 13.65 -7.56 -36.75
CA ILE A 33 13.87 -6.86 -35.48
C ILE A 33 12.91 -7.44 -34.45
N ASP A 34 13.46 -8.20 -33.52
CA ASP A 34 12.68 -8.76 -32.41
C ASP A 34 12.35 -7.69 -31.36
N LYS A 35 11.16 -7.83 -30.76
CA LYS A 35 10.71 -6.94 -29.67
C LYS A 35 11.16 -7.52 -28.32
N ILE A 36 11.67 -6.70 -27.42
CA ILE A 36 12.06 -7.16 -26.08
C ILE A 36 10.81 -7.54 -25.27
N GLU A 37 10.83 -8.70 -24.63
CA GLU A 37 9.75 -9.11 -23.73
C GLU A 37 9.72 -8.22 -22.47
N LYS A 38 8.53 -7.70 -22.14
CA LYS A 38 8.31 -6.83 -20.99
C LYS A 38 7.43 -7.49 -19.93
N THR A 39 7.60 -7.04 -18.70
CA THR A 39 6.80 -7.44 -17.53
C THR A 39 6.47 -6.22 -16.66
N SER A 40 5.69 -6.44 -15.61
CA SER A 40 5.37 -5.43 -14.60
C SER A 40 5.38 -6.05 -13.21
N VAL A 41 5.61 -5.20 -12.21
CA VAL A 41 5.52 -5.53 -10.79
C VAL A 41 4.49 -4.61 -10.17
N SER A 42 3.50 -5.17 -9.48
CA SER A 42 2.49 -4.40 -8.77
C SER A 42 2.29 -4.98 -7.38
N GLY A 43 2.04 -4.11 -6.41
CA GLY A 43 1.82 -4.48 -5.02
C GLY A 43 0.95 -3.49 -4.27
N THR A 44 0.52 -3.90 -3.08
CA THR A 44 -0.24 -3.06 -2.16
C THR A 44 0.55 -2.81 -0.88
N LYS A 45 0.24 -1.70 -0.23
CA LYS A 45 0.73 -1.34 1.09
C LYS A 45 -0.40 -1.43 2.11
N THR A 46 -0.17 -2.25 3.14
CA THR A 46 -1.07 -2.44 4.27
C THR A 46 -0.47 -1.85 5.55
N TRP A 47 -1.32 -1.29 6.39
CA TRP A 47 -0.96 -0.77 7.71
C TRP A 47 -1.68 -1.56 8.81
N THR A 48 -0.91 -2.12 9.74
CA THR A 48 -1.40 -2.79 10.96
C THR A 48 -1.03 -1.91 12.16
N ASP A 49 -1.82 -0.87 12.40
CA ASP A 49 -1.52 0.20 13.37
C ASP A 49 -2.78 0.79 14.03
N ASN A 50 -3.84 -0.01 14.15
CA ASN A 50 -5.13 0.39 14.74
C ASN A 50 -5.71 1.67 14.11
N ASN A 51 -5.68 1.75 12.77
CA ASN A 51 -6.15 2.92 12.03
C ASN A 51 -5.39 4.21 12.42
N ASN A 52 -4.06 4.12 12.51
CA ASN A 52 -3.17 5.23 12.88
C ASN A 52 -3.51 5.83 14.26
N GLN A 53 -3.80 4.98 15.25
CA GLN A 53 -4.19 5.40 16.62
C GLN A 53 -3.21 6.43 17.23
N ASP A 54 -1.90 6.22 17.02
CA ASP A 54 -0.85 7.04 17.61
C ASP A 54 -0.44 8.23 16.71
N GLY A 55 -1.07 8.38 15.53
CA GLY A 55 -0.82 9.50 14.64
C GLY A 55 0.56 9.52 13.96
N ILE A 56 1.36 8.46 14.10
CA ILE A 56 2.73 8.40 13.60
C ILE A 56 2.87 7.89 12.16
N ARG A 57 1.78 7.46 11.51
CA ARG A 57 1.82 6.99 10.13
C ARG A 57 2.32 8.11 9.22
N PRO A 58 3.39 7.90 8.43
CA PRO A 58 3.88 8.92 7.51
C PRO A 58 2.88 9.16 6.38
N SER A 59 2.95 10.36 5.77
CA SER A 59 2.11 10.71 4.62
C SER A 59 2.45 9.93 3.34
N SER A 60 3.67 9.39 3.27
CA SER A 60 4.14 8.56 2.15
C SER A 60 5.27 7.64 2.58
N ILE A 61 5.47 6.56 1.84
CA ILE A 61 6.62 5.64 1.92
C ILE A 61 7.40 5.69 0.60
N THR A 62 8.64 5.18 0.62
CA THR A 62 9.39 4.89 -0.60
C THR A 62 9.48 3.38 -0.78
N VAL A 63 8.98 2.88 -1.91
CA VAL A 63 9.13 1.49 -2.33
C VAL A 63 10.23 1.42 -3.38
N ASN A 64 11.20 0.53 -3.19
CA ASN A 64 12.31 0.30 -4.09
C ASN A 64 12.09 -1.00 -4.87
N LEU A 65 12.34 -0.97 -6.18
CA LEU A 65 12.36 -2.14 -7.04
C LEU A 65 13.79 -2.61 -7.22
N LEU A 66 14.03 -3.89 -6.96
CA LEU A 66 15.32 -4.53 -7.16
C LEU A 66 15.24 -5.49 -8.35
N ALA A 67 16.22 -5.44 -9.24
CA ALA A 67 16.46 -6.42 -10.29
C ALA A 67 17.69 -7.24 -9.92
N ASN A 68 17.53 -8.54 -9.73
CA ASN A 68 18.61 -9.45 -9.31
C ASN A 68 19.36 -8.92 -8.05
N GLY A 69 18.61 -8.37 -7.09
CA GLY A 69 19.16 -7.83 -5.84
C GLY A 69 19.77 -6.42 -5.94
N GLN A 70 19.76 -5.77 -7.10
CA GLN A 70 20.24 -4.40 -7.27
C GLN A 70 19.07 -3.44 -7.45
N GLN A 71 19.05 -2.34 -6.70
CA GLN A 71 18.00 -1.33 -6.85
C GLN A 71 18.06 -0.67 -8.23
N VAL A 72 16.94 -0.68 -8.96
CA VAL A 72 16.83 -0.13 -10.32
C VAL A 72 15.80 0.98 -10.43
N ALA A 73 14.85 1.07 -9.50
CA ALA A 73 13.85 2.13 -9.45
C ALA A 73 13.34 2.32 -8.03
N SER A 74 12.68 3.45 -7.79
CA SER A 74 11.95 3.72 -6.55
C SER A 74 10.66 4.49 -6.86
N LYS A 75 9.66 4.35 -6.01
CA LYS A 75 8.37 5.05 -6.13
C LYS A 75 7.91 5.52 -4.76
N LYS A 76 7.50 6.79 -4.68
CA LYS A 76 6.79 7.29 -3.51
C LYS A 76 5.33 6.83 -3.57
N VAL A 77 4.83 6.26 -2.48
CA VAL A 77 3.46 5.73 -2.38
C VAL A 77 2.78 6.36 -1.18
N SER A 78 1.54 6.79 -1.37
CA SER A 78 0.78 7.54 -0.36
C SER A 78 -0.69 7.12 -0.33
N ALA A 79 -1.46 7.78 0.53
CA ALA A 79 -2.91 7.58 0.59
C ALA A 79 -3.64 8.00 -0.70
N SER A 80 -3.14 9.00 -1.45
CA SER A 80 -3.76 9.40 -2.73
C SER A 80 -3.62 8.33 -3.81
N ASP A 81 -2.62 7.46 -3.68
CA ASP A 81 -2.40 6.31 -4.55
C ASP A 81 -3.22 5.09 -4.08
N ASN A 82 -4.11 5.27 -3.10
CA ASN A 82 -4.80 4.20 -2.38
C ASN A 82 -3.84 3.14 -1.84
N TRP A 83 -2.61 3.54 -1.47
CA TRP A 83 -1.55 2.63 -1.03
C TRP A 83 -1.25 1.50 -2.02
N GLN A 84 -1.42 1.76 -3.32
CA GLN A 84 -1.10 0.82 -4.40
C GLN A 84 0.06 1.35 -5.23
N TYR A 85 0.84 0.44 -5.81
CA TYR A 85 1.94 0.82 -6.67
C TYR A 85 2.19 -0.19 -7.79
N SER A 86 2.78 0.31 -8.88
CA SER A 86 3.22 -0.46 -10.04
C SER A 86 4.53 0.09 -10.58
N PHE A 87 5.33 -0.82 -11.12
CA PHE A 87 6.49 -0.60 -11.97
C PHE A 87 6.24 -1.32 -13.29
N ASP A 88 5.99 -0.55 -14.34
CA ASP A 88 5.58 -1.06 -15.65
C ASP A 88 6.75 -1.03 -16.64
N ASN A 89 6.59 -1.72 -17.77
CA ASN A 89 7.57 -1.75 -18.86
C ASN A 89 8.97 -2.28 -18.46
N LEU A 90 9.03 -3.18 -17.49
CA LEU A 90 10.27 -3.80 -17.03
C LEU A 90 10.75 -4.84 -18.04
N ALA A 91 12.06 -4.96 -18.27
CA ALA A 91 12.58 -6.04 -19.11
C ALA A 91 12.38 -7.40 -18.41
N ALA A 92 11.89 -8.42 -19.11
CA ALA A 92 11.77 -9.75 -18.51
C ALA A 92 13.12 -10.49 -18.42
N TYR A 93 14.08 -10.10 -19.26
CA TYR A 93 15.40 -10.75 -19.38
C TYR A 93 16.53 -9.73 -19.51
N ALA A 94 17.70 -10.09 -18.97
CA ALA A 94 18.97 -9.40 -19.17
C ALA A 94 20.03 -10.44 -19.53
N ASN A 95 20.80 -10.20 -20.59
CA ASN A 95 21.86 -11.11 -21.06
C ASN A 95 21.38 -12.57 -21.24
N GLY A 96 20.16 -12.76 -21.77
CA GLY A 96 19.55 -14.08 -21.99
C GLY A 96 19.06 -14.80 -20.72
N GLN A 97 19.18 -14.19 -19.54
CA GLN A 97 18.71 -14.74 -18.27
C GLN A 97 17.48 -13.99 -17.76
N LYS A 98 16.54 -14.71 -17.15
CA LYS A 98 15.31 -14.10 -16.61
C LYS A 98 15.68 -13.21 -15.43
N ILE A 99 15.14 -12.01 -15.38
CA ILE A 99 15.36 -11.09 -14.26
C ILE A 99 14.44 -11.51 -13.11
N THR A 100 14.99 -11.62 -11.91
CA THR A 100 14.22 -11.76 -10.68
C THR A 100 13.97 -10.38 -10.10
N TYR A 101 12.71 -9.97 -10.07
CA TYR A 101 12.30 -8.73 -9.41
C TYR A 101 11.86 -8.98 -7.97
N THR A 102 12.24 -8.08 -7.08
CA THR A 102 11.78 -8.02 -5.69
C THR A 102 11.54 -6.56 -5.29
N VAL A 103 10.87 -6.34 -4.16
CA VAL A 103 10.62 -5.01 -3.62
C VAL A 103 11.17 -4.89 -2.20
N THR A 104 11.58 -3.69 -1.82
CA THR A 104 11.89 -3.32 -0.44
C THR A 104 11.26 -1.98 -0.11
N GLU A 105 11.13 -1.67 1.19
CA GLU A 105 10.70 -0.36 1.67
C GLU A 105 11.86 0.33 2.39
N ASP A 106 11.99 1.64 2.21
CA ASP A 106 12.82 2.45 3.11
C ASP A 106 12.30 2.33 4.55
N ALA A 107 13.19 2.30 5.54
CA ALA A 107 12.79 2.14 6.94
C ALA A 107 11.78 3.22 7.36
N VAL A 108 10.64 2.80 7.91
CA VAL A 108 9.61 3.68 8.46
C VAL A 108 9.73 3.70 9.98
N ALA A 109 10.02 4.86 10.54
CA ALA A 109 10.21 5.02 11.98
C ALA A 109 8.98 4.55 12.78
N GLY A 110 9.20 3.71 13.79
CA GLY A 110 8.14 3.17 14.63
C GLY A 110 7.41 1.94 14.07
N TYR A 111 7.77 1.47 12.89
CA TYR A 111 7.13 0.32 12.24
C TYR A 111 8.10 -0.82 11.98
N THR A 112 7.59 -2.05 12.01
CA THR A 112 8.26 -3.23 11.45
C THR A 112 7.65 -3.54 10.08
N SER A 113 8.50 -3.67 9.06
CA SER A 113 8.08 -3.92 7.67
C SER A 113 8.23 -5.40 7.32
N THR A 114 7.23 -5.97 6.63
CA THR A 114 7.28 -7.30 6.04
C THR A 114 6.87 -7.24 4.56
N VAL A 115 7.51 -8.09 3.74
CA VAL A 115 7.23 -8.20 2.31
C VAL A 115 6.77 -9.63 2.00
N ASP A 116 5.59 -9.77 1.40
CA ASP A 116 5.06 -11.03 0.88
C ASP A 116 4.79 -10.91 -0.62
N GLY A 117 5.65 -11.56 -1.42
CA GLY A 117 5.73 -11.32 -2.86
C GLY A 117 6.10 -9.87 -3.16
N TYR A 118 5.10 -9.07 -3.53
CA TYR A 118 5.22 -7.61 -3.73
C TYR A 118 4.32 -6.79 -2.80
N ASN A 119 3.61 -7.43 -1.87
CA ASN A 119 2.79 -6.70 -0.90
C ASN A 119 3.64 -6.35 0.32
N ILE A 120 3.50 -5.12 0.81
CA ILE A 120 4.26 -4.61 1.94
C ILE A 120 3.27 -4.39 3.10
N THR A 121 3.59 -4.90 4.28
CA THR A 121 2.82 -4.62 5.50
C THR A 121 3.71 -3.93 6.51
N ASN A 122 3.26 -2.78 7.03
CA ASN A 122 3.89 -2.16 8.20
C ASN A 122 3.05 -2.37 9.44
N THR A 123 3.67 -2.95 10.45
CA THR A 123 3.05 -3.20 11.76
C THR A 123 3.61 -2.25 12.79
N HIS A 124 2.71 -1.58 13.50
CA HIS A 124 3.03 -0.79 14.68
C HIS A 124 2.33 -1.41 15.89
N ASN A 125 3.11 -1.73 16.91
CA ASN A 125 2.58 -2.19 18.18
C ASN A 125 2.51 -0.97 19.11
N PRO A 126 1.30 -0.53 19.51
CA PRO A 126 1.15 0.63 20.38
C PRO A 126 1.91 0.40 21.67
N THR A 127 2.67 1.41 22.11
CA THR A 127 3.05 1.46 23.51
C THR A 127 1.80 1.77 24.30
N THR A 128 1.51 0.99 25.35
CA THR A 128 0.48 1.37 26.32
C THR A 128 0.72 2.83 26.74
N PRO A 129 -0.32 3.68 26.75
CA PRO A 129 -0.18 5.04 27.27
C PRO A 129 0.47 4.95 28.64
N LYS A 130 1.56 5.67 28.88
CA LYS A 130 2.02 5.88 30.25
C LYS A 130 0.83 6.50 30.99
N GLU A 131 0.37 5.82 32.03
CA GLU A 131 -0.62 6.37 32.95
C GLU A 131 -0.21 7.81 33.29
N PRO A 132 -1.14 8.79 33.29
CA PRO A 132 -0.81 10.14 33.70
C PRO A 132 -0.10 10.05 35.06
N GLN A 133 1.21 10.30 35.08
CA GLN A 133 1.91 10.41 36.34
C GLN A 133 1.38 11.68 36.98
N VAL A 134 0.44 11.51 37.92
CA VAL A 134 0.09 12.57 38.86
C VAL A 134 1.41 13.03 39.44
N ALA A 135 1.76 14.31 39.26
CA ALA A 135 2.99 14.84 39.80
C ALA A 135 2.97 14.57 41.31
N ASN A 136 3.87 13.69 41.78
CA ASN A 136 4.08 13.47 43.21
C ASN A 136 4.79 14.69 43.78
N ASN A 137 4.07 15.80 43.94
CA ASN A 137 4.46 16.84 44.88
C ASN A 137 4.28 16.24 46.28
N GLY A 138 5.39 16.07 46.99
CA GLY A 138 5.54 15.27 48.22
C GLY A 138 4.75 15.69 49.47
N ASN A 139 3.52 16.20 49.33
CA ASN A 139 2.59 16.29 50.45
C ASN A 139 1.77 15.00 50.55
N LYS A 140 2.21 14.12 51.45
CA LYS A 140 1.48 12.96 51.94
C LYS A 140 0.13 13.41 52.52
N VAL A 141 -0.93 13.40 51.70
CA VAL A 141 -2.29 13.52 52.20
C VAL A 141 -2.70 12.12 52.66
N THR A 142 -2.82 11.94 53.98
CA THR A 142 -3.34 10.72 54.58
C THR A 142 -4.78 10.50 54.10
N PRO A 143 -5.12 9.36 53.48
CA PRO A 143 -6.52 9.05 53.17
C PRO A 143 -7.31 8.99 54.48
N LYS A 144 -8.39 9.78 54.59
CA LYS A 144 -9.34 9.62 55.68
C LYS A 144 -10.21 8.40 55.37
N ASP A 145 -10.38 7.54 56.36
CA ASP A 145 -11.11 6.28 56.27
C ASP A 145 -12.48 6.46 55.59
N PHE A 146 -12.70 5.66 54.54
CA PHE A 146 -14.01 5.51 53.91
C PHE A 146 -14.95 4.79 54.89
N THR A 147 -15.88 5.52 55.49
CA THR A 147 -17.02 4.90 56.18
C THR A 147 -18.08 4.51 55.15
N GLN A 148 -18.27 3.21 54.97
CA GLN A 148 -19.30 2.63 54.12
C GLN A 148 -20.68 2.87 54.76
N GLY A 149 -21.44 3.83 54.23
CA GLY A 149 -22.77 4.13 54.75
C GLY A 149 -23.48 5.34 54.15
N LYS A 150 -23.64 5.41 52.81
CA LYS A 150 -24.77 6.14 52.21
C LYS A 150 -25.25 5.43 50.95
N MET A 151 -26.54 5.09 50.96
CA MET A 151 -27.29 4.58 49.82
C MET A 151 -27.24 5.59 48.66
N TYR A 152 -26.82 5.14 47.48
CA TYR A 152 -26.87 5.91 46.23
C TYR A 152 -28.25 5.76 45.60
N ASP A 153 -28.90 6.90 45.34
CA ASP A 153 -30.14 6.96 44.57
C ASP A 153 -29.88 6.55 43.11
N LYS A 154 -30.76 5.71 42.60
CA LYS A 154 -30.68 5.04 41.29
C LYS A 154 -31.17 5.97 40.19
N THR A 155 -30.51 7.11 40.01
CA THR A 155 -30.77 8.04 38.88
C THR A 155 -29.58 8.99 38.72
N SER A 156 -28.47 8.52 38.17
CA SER A 156 -27.43 9.40 37.61
C SER A 156 -26.72 8.71 36.46
N ARG A 157 -26.78 9.37 35.30
CA ARG A 157 -26.27 8.89 34.01
C ARG A 157 -24.74 8.81 34.02
N LEU A 158 -24.18 7.96 33.16
CA LEU A 158 -22.74 7.86 32.90
C LEU A 158 -22.13 9.23 32.56
N PRO A 159 -20.84 9.48 32.88
CA PRO A 159 -20.19 10.77 32.62
C PRO A 159 -20.21 11.11 31.12
N GLN A 160 -20.64 12.33 30.84
CA GLN A 160 -20.69 12.94 29.51
C GLN A 160 -19.34 13.60 29.23
N THR A 161 -18.70 13.28 28.10
CA THR A 161 -17.53 14.01 27.61
C THR A 161 -18.00 15.23 26.80
N GLY A 162 -17.61 16.43 27.22
CA GLY A 162 -17.81 17.67 26.46
C GLY A 162 -17.99 18.88 27.39
N ASP A 163 -16.95 19.72 27.49
CA ASP A 163 -17.01 21.00 28.20
C ASP A 163 -17.83 22.04 27.39
N GLY A 164 -18.58 22.87 28.10
CA GLY A 164 -19.79 23.57 27.66
C GLY A 164 -19.57 24.86 26.86
N SER A 165 -18.71 24.86 25.84
CA SER A 165 -18.60 26.01 24.92
C SER A 165 -18.07 25.67 23.52
N SER A 166 -18.56 24.58 22.91
CA SER A 166 -18.64 24.36 21.45
C SER A 166 -19.39 23.05 21.16
N MET A 167 -20.62 22.94 21.67
CA MET A 167 -21.40 21.69 21.69
C MET A 167 -22.04 21.33 20.34
N GLY A 168 -21.27 21.44 19.24
CA GLY A 168 -21.76 21.26 17.87
C GLY A 168 -21.13 20.13 17.05
N MET A 169 -20.03 19.47 17.47
CA MET A 169 -19.29 18.57 16.55
C MET A 169 -18.84 17.20 17.12
N MET A 170 -19.22 16.81 18.34
CA MET A 170 -18.64 15.61 19.00
C MET A 170 -19.61 14.41 19.18
N LEU A 171 -20.63 14.30 18.33
CA LEU A 171 -21.50 13.12 18.24
C LEU A 171 -21.82 12.68 16.79
N ILE A 172 -21.00 13.09 15.80
CA ILE A 172 -21.17 12.63 14.41
C ILE A 172 -20.20 11.49 14.05
N GLY A 173 -19.10 11.28 14.79
CA GLY A 173 -18.08 10.27 14.42
C GLY A 173 -18.46 8.80 14.64
N LEU A 174 -19.46 8.50 15.48
CA LEU A 174 -19.96 7.14 15.71
C LEU A 174 -21.34 6.88 15.10
N VAL A 175 -21.92 7.89 14.41
CA VAL A 175 -23.16 7.82 13.61
C VAL A 175 -22.93 8.39 12.20
N THR A 176 -21.82 8.00 11.55
CA THR A 176 -21.74 7.90 10.07
C THR A 176 -21.41 6.47 9.63
N LEU A 177 -21.75 5.49 10.47
CA LEU A 177 -21.99 4.13 10.00
C LEU A 177 -23.26 4.21 9.13
N LEU A 178 -23.10 3.97 7.82
CA LEU A 178 -24.11 4.06 6.74
C LEU A 178 -24.22 5.45 6.09
N LEU A 179 -23.36 5.71 5.09
CA LEU A 179 -23.77 5.84 3.68
C LEU A 179 -22.56 6.23 2.80
N SER A 180 -22.50 5.58 1.63
CA SER A 180 -21.76 5.96 0.41
C SER A 180 -20.30 5.43 0.30
N LEU A 181 -19.86 4.66 -0.71
CA LEU A 181 -20.42 4.07 -1.94
C LEU A 181 -19.66 2.75 -2.21
N GLY A 182 -20.20 1.71 -2.86
CA GLY A 182 -21.50 1.55 -3.49
C GLY A 182 -21.73 0.09 -3.90
N LEU A 183 -22.92 -0.41 -3.58
CA LEU A 183 -23.53 -1.52 -4.33
C LEU A 183 -23.79 -0.99 -5.75
N VAL A 184 -23.27 -1.65 -6.78
CA VAL A 184 -23.84 -1.56 -8.13
C VAL A 184 -24.64 -2.83 -8.35
N VAL A 185 -25.96 -2.70 -8.19
CA VAL A 185 -26.96 -3.59 -8.78
C VAL A 185 -27.99 -2.71 -9.46
N ILE A 186 -28.55 -3.21 -10.59
CA ILE A 186 -29.68 -2.75 -11.42
C ILE A 186 -29.19 -2.15 -12.77
N SER A 187 -29.63 -2.57 -13.97
CA SER A 187 -30.51 -3.66 -14.44
C SER A 187 -30.53 -3.75 -15.99
N ARG A 188 -30.42 -4.98 -16.52
CA ARG A 188 -31.11 -5.65 -17.66
C ARG A 188 -31.81 -4.81 -18.76
N PHE A 189 -31.58 -5.16 -20.04
CA PHE A 189 -32.59 -5.40 -21.10
C PHE A 189 -32.00 -6.12 -22.35
N THR A 190 -32.56 -7.30 -22.66
CA THR A 190 -32.92 -7.93 -23.97
C THR A 190 -31.99 -7.85 -25.19
N ILE A 191 -31.62 -9.00 -25.79
CA ILE A 191 -32.30 -9.70 -26.91
C ILE A 191 -32.05 -11.20 -26.75
#